data_AF-X1M715-F1
#
_entry.id   AF-X1M715-F1
#
_cell.length_a   1.000
_cell.length_b   1.000
_cell.length_c   1.000
_cell.angle_alpha   90.00
_cell.angle_beta   90.00
_cell.angle_gamma   90.00
#
_symmetry.space_group_name_H-M   'P 1'
#
loop_
_entity.id
_entity.type
_entity.pdbx_description
1 polymer ?
#
loop_
_entity_poly.entity_id
_entity_poly.type
_entity_poly.pdbx_seq_one_letter_code
_entity_poly.pdbx_strand_id
1 'polypeptide(L)'
;DSELIKYFFNQDRDATNEIYNKCSVICDYILSNHNDYYLEIIRPDLKLFTSTVADIEKNFIKYYETLINEIDPSTKDWHLNKNDKIMRRRNLQFLNSIEFIEILAREEVQRLSSIARVKITEEEILRFAKFILENFRFPLFIKVEIIRRIIESGYNLSKKYRSNWFWDIQIASCVTTNKDINFIPYIFVTSDQGILKISEKNNLRDSVISKQDYFKLLQIDL
;
A
#
# COMPACT_ATOMS: atom_id res chain seq x y z
N ASP A 1 3.60 -14.12 -19.93
CA ASP A 1 2.30 -13.98 -19.25
C ASP A 1 2.18 -14.64 -17.87
N SER A 2 2.64 -15.87 -17.60
CA SER A 2 2.37 -16.52 -16.28
C SER A 2 3.22 -16.07 -15.08
N GLU A 3 4.48 -15.65 -15.25
CA GLU A 3 5.34 -15.27 -14.11
C GLU A 3 4.99 -13.92 -13.49
N LEU A 4 4.73 -12.89 -14.30
CA LEU A 4 4.27 -11.60 -13.79
C LEU A 4 2.95 -11.76 -13.03
N ILE A 5 2.02 -12.56 -13.55
CA ILE A 5 0.74 -12.87 -12.90
C ILE A 5 0.97 -13.57 -11.55
N LYS A 6 1.91 -14.53 -11.47
CA LYS A 6 2.27 -15.17 -10.19
C LYS A 6 2.81 -14.18 -9.18
N TYR A 7 3.60 -13.19 -9.60
CA TYR A 7 4.08 -12.11 -8.73
C TYR A 7 2.97 -11.10 -8.37
N PHE A 8 2.09 -10.76 -9.31
CA PHE A 8 0.91 -9.92 -9.08
C PHE A 8 -0.02 -10.51 -8.02
N PHE A 9 -0.14 -11.84 -7.96
CA PHE A 9 -1.04 -12.55 -7.05
C PHE A 9 -0.32 -13.36 -5.97
N ASN A 10 0.96 -13.07 -5.72
CA ASN A 10 1.75 -13.65 -4.64
C ASN A 10 1.67 -15.19 -4.57
N GLN A 11 1.84 -15.88 -5.70
CA GLN A 11 1.68 -17.33 -5.82
C GLN A 11 2.95 -18.15 -5.51
N ASP A 12 3.94 -17.61 -4.80
CA ASP A 12 5.01 -18.46 -4.23
C ASP A 12 4.48 -19.16 -2.98
N ARG A 13 3.85 -20.30 -3.20
CA ARG A 13 3.11 -21.05 -2.16
C ARG A 13 4.01 -21.55 -1.05
N ASP A 14 5.28 -21.86 -1.32
CA ASP A 14 6.17 -22.50 -0.36
C ASP A 14 6.67 -21.51 0.70
N ALA A 15 7.12 -20.32 0.28
CA ALA A 15 7.49 -19.25 1.20
C ALA A 15 6.27 -18.78 2.02
N THR A 16 5.10 -18.74 1.39
CA THR A 16 3.83 -18.39 2.04
C THR A 16 3.45 -19.40 3.13
N ASN A 17 3.62 -20.70 2.87
CA ASN A 17 3.35 -21.77 3.83
C ASN A 17 4.29 -21.71 5.05
N GLU A 18 5.56 -21.38 4.85
CA GLU A 18 6.52 -21.22 5.96
C GLU A 18 6.09 -20.07 6.91
N ILE A 19 5.68 -18.94 6.34
CA ILE A 19 5.19 -17.80 7.13
C ILE A 19 3.90 -18.17 7.87
N TYR A 20 2.94 -18.83 7.22
CA TYR A 20 1.72 -19.30 7.88
C TYR A 20 1.99 -20.22 9.07
N ASN A 21 2.92 -21.17 8.91
CA ASN A 21 3.32 -22.07 9.99
C ASN A 21 3.93 -21.30 11.17
N LYS A 22 4.82 -20.33 10.90
CA LYS A 22 5.40 -19.47 11.95
C LYS A 22 4.34 -18.62 12.66
N CYS A 23 3.39 -18.05 11.92
CA CYS A 23 2.27 -17.30 12.50
C CYS A 23 1.37 -18.19 13.35
N SER A 24 1.10 -19.43 12.94
CA SER A 24 0.31 -20.39 13.72
C SER A 24 0.96 -20.68 15.07
N VAL A 25 2.27 -20.94 15.10
CA VAL A 25 3.02 -21.19 16.35
C VAL A 25 2.97 -19.98 17.29
N ILE A 26 3.02 -18.76 16.75
CA ILE A 26 2.87 -17.53 17.54
C ILE A 26 1.45 -17.40 18.11
N CYS A 27 0.41 -17.66 17.30
CA CYS A 27 -0.98 -17.66 17.76
C CYS A 27 -1.21 -18.70 18.84
N ASP A 28 -0.69 -19.92 18.66
CA ASP A 28 -0.78 -21.00 19.62
C ASP A 28 -0.12 -20.58 20.95
N TYR A 29 1.06 -19.95 20.93
CA TYR A 29 1.70 -19.40 22.12
C TYR A 29 0.82 -18.37 22.87
N ILE A 30 0.18 -17.45 22.13
CA ILE A 30 -0.70 -16.43 22.71
C ILE A 30 -1.91 -17.10 23.40
N LEU A 31 -2.43 -18.19 22.82
CA LEU A 31 -3.64 -18.86 23.28
C LEU A 31 -3.40 -19.90 24.39
N SER A 32 -2.20 -20.47 24.52
CA SER A 32 -1.93 -21.66 25.35
C SER A 32 -1.23 -21.40 26.70
N ASN A 33 -1.47 -20.24 27.34
CA ASN A 33 -0.88 -19.80 28.61
C ASN A 33 0.65 -19.65 28.57
N HIS A 34 1.09 -18.42 28.26
CA HIS A 34 2.42 -17.80 28.43
C HIS A 34 3.52 -18.62 29.16
N ASN A 35 3.96 -19.71 28.57
CA ASN A 35 5.08 -20.50 29.08
C ASN A 35 6.39 -19.94 28.49
N ASP A 36 7.30 -19.51 29.35
CA ASP A 36 8.59 -18.89 28.97
C ASP A 36 9.39 -19.75 27.98
N TYR A 37 9.24 -21.07 28.01
CA TYR A 37 9.84 -21.98 27.03
C TYR A 37 9.45 -21.65 25.58
N TYR A 38 8.16 -21.43 25.33
CA TYR A 38 7.67 -21.10 23.99
C TYR A 38 8.05 -19.66 23.59
N LEU A 39 8.19 -18.75 24.56
CA LEU A 39 8.67 -17.39 24.30
C LEU A 39 10.10 -17.41 23.74
N GLU A 40 10.98 -18.25 24.29
CA GLU A 40 12.35 -18.40 23.77
C GLU A 40 12.37 -19.00 22.35
N ILE A 41 11.43 -19.87 22.02
CA ILE A 41 11.30 -20.46 20.68
C ILE A 41 10.88 -19.39 19.65
N ILE A 42 9.89 -18.55 19.96
CA ILE A 42 9.36 -17.57 19.00
C ILE A 42 10.15 -16.26 18.96
N ARG A 43 10.95 -15.94 19.99
CA ARG A 43 11.66 -14.66 20.10
C ARG A 43 12.60 -14.37 18.91
N PRO A 44 13.36 -15.32 18.35
CA PRO A 44 14.15 -15.09 17.15
C PRO A 44 13.29 -14.65 15.95
N ASP A 45 12.15 -15.32 15.73
CA ASP A 45 11.23 -14.98 14.64
C ASP A 45 10.59 -13.60 14.85
N LEU A 46 10.17 -13.28 16.08
CA LEU A 46 9.63 -11.95 16.41
C LEU A 46 10.67 -10.84 16.17
N LYS A 47 11.94 -11.08 16.52
CA LYS A 47 13.03 -10.14 16.22
C LYS A 47 13.24 -9.99 14.73
N LEU A 48 13.23 -11.09 13.98
CA LEU A 48 13.35 -11.08 12.53
C LEU A 48 12.21 -10.28 11.90
N PHE A 49 10.95 -10.58 12.23
CA PHE A 49 9.79 -9.85 11.73
C PHE A 49 9.86 -8.36 12.05
N THR A 50 10.23 -8.00 13.28
CA THR A 50 10.39 -6.59 13.68
C THR A 50 11.46 -5.89 12.84
N SER A 51 12.59 -6.54 12.60
CA SER A 51 13.67 -5.98 11.77
C SER A 51 13.25 -5.83 10.31
N THR A 52 12.56 -6.83 9.74
CA THR A 52 12.04 -6.79 8.38
C THR A 52 11.01 -5.67 8.20
N VAL A 53 10.08 -5.52 9.13
CA VAL A 53 9.10 -4.41 9.15
C VAL A 53 9.83 -3.07 9.15
N ALA A 54 10.83 -2.89 10.02
CA ALA A 54 11.61 -1.66 10.09
C ALA A 54 12.37 -1.35 8.78
N ASP A 55 12.96 -2.37 8.15
CA ASP A 55 13.68 -2.22 6.88
C ASP A 55 12.74 -1.84 5.72
N ILE A 56 11.55 -2.46 5.66
CA ILE A 56 10.52 -2.14 4.68
C ILE A 56 10.05 -0.70 4.84
N GLU A 57 9.74 -0.28 6.07
CA GLU A 57 9.32 1.09 6.37
C GLU A 57 10.43 2.11 6.03
N LYS A 58 11.69 1.79 6.32
CA LYS A 58 12.84 2.63 5.96
C LYS A 58 12.99 2.78 4.45
N ASN A 59 12.83 1.69 3.69
CA ASN A 59 12.88 1.72 2.23
C ASN A 59 11.72 2.53 1.65
N PHE A 60 10.53 2.43 2.23
CA PHE A 60 9.37 3.23 1.85
C PHE A 60 9.62 4.73 2.07
N ILE A 61 10.17 5.11 3.22
CA ILE A 61 10.55 6.50 3.51
C ILE A 61 11.59 6.98 2.47
N LYS A 62 12.65 6.20 2.26
CA LYS A 62 13.73 6.54 1.32
C LYS A 62 13.22 6.75 -0.10
N TYR A 63 12.26 5.94 -0.56
CA TYR A 63 11.65 6.11 -1.88
C TYR A 63 11.03 7.50 -2.02
N TYR A 64 10.24 7.95 -1.05
CA TYR A 64 9.64 9.29 -1.10
C TYR A 64 10.66 10.42 -0.90
N GLU A 65 11.72 10.21 -0.11
CA GLU A 65 12.82 11.18 -0.02
C GLU A 65 13.52 11.36 -1.36
N THR A 66 13.81 10.27 -2.08
CA THR A 66 14.37 10.33 -3.43
C THR A 66 13.43 11.07 -4.39
N LEU A 67 12.13 10.72 -4.39
CA LEU A 67 11.13 11.39 -5.22
C LEU A 67 11.07 12.90 -4.94
N ILE A 68 11.08 13.29 -3.67
CA ILE A 68 11.07 14.70 -3.26
C ILE A 68 12.32 15.42 -3.79
N ASN A 69 13.49 14.82 -3.63
CA ASN A 69 14.77 15.39 -4.09
C ASN A 69 14.87 15.47 -5.62
N GLU A 70 14.24 14.56 -6.36
CA GLU A 70 14.19 14.62 -7.82
C GLU A 70 13.27 15.75 -8.32
N ILE A 71 12.15 15.99 -7.63
CA ILE A 71 11.18 17.04 -8.00
C ILE A 71 11.66 18.43 -7.57
N ASP A 72 12.19 18.56 -6.36
CA ASP A 72 12.70 19.82 -5.82
C ASP A 72 14.07 19.60 -5.16
N PRO A 73 15.16 19.55 -5.94
CA PRO A 73 16.51 19.31 -5.41
C PRO A 73 16.98 20.36 -4.40
N SER A 74 16.31 21.52 -4.35
CA SER A 74 16.62 22.60 -3.41
C SER A 74 15.97 22.41 -2.04
N THR A 75 15.01 21.47 -1.94
CA THR A 75 14.31 21.22 -0.69
C THR A 75 15.26 20.61 0.34
N LYS A 76 15.20 21.13 1.57
CA LYS A 76 15.95 20.59 2.72
C LYS A 76 15.04 19.89 3.71
N ASP A 77 13.73 19.92 3.46
CA ASP A 77 12.71 19.29 4.28
C ASP A 77 11.70 18.55 3.37
N TRP A 78 10.70 17.92 3.99
CA TRP A 78 9.65 17.18 3.28
C TRP A 78 8.63 18.08 2.58
N HIS A 79 8.83 19.41 2.54
CA HIS A 79 7.86 20.35 2.02
C HIS A 79 8.26 20.81 0.61
N LEU A 80 7.81 20.04 -0.37
CA LEU A 80 7.99 20.33 -1.80
C LEU A 80 7.55 21.75 -2.14
N ASN A 81 8.45 22.50 -2.78
CA ASN A 81 8.18 23.85 -3.29
C ASN A 81 7.62 24.80 -2.21
N LYS A 82 8.05 24.66 -0.95
CA LYS A 82 7.59 25.44 0.22
C LYS A 82 7.47 26.94 -0.02
N ASN A 83 8.41 27.50 -0.77
CA ASN A 83 8.47 28.94 -1.07
C ASN A 83 7.86 29.30 -2.44
N ASP A 84 7.54 28.32 -3.29
CA ASP A 84 6.94 28.53 -4.62
C ASP A 84 5.46 28.13 -4.60
N LYS A 85 4.60 29.11 -4.35
CA LYS A 85 3.14 28.93 -4.34
C LYS A 85 2.59 28.54 -5.72
N ILE A 86 3.22 29.00 -6.80
CA ILE A 86 2.74 28.73 -8.16
C ILE A 86 3.02 27.27 -8.49
N MET A 87 4.23 26.80 -8.22
CA MET A 87 4.60 25.40 -8.45
C MET A 87 3.79 24.45 -7.58
N ARG A 88 3.59 24.75 -6.29
CA ARG A 88 2.69 23.93 -5.44
C ARG A 88 1.29 23.83 -6.01
N ARG A 89 0.69 24.95 -6.44
CA ARG A 89 -0.63 24.93 -7.06
C ARG A 89 -0.66 24.06 -8.31
N ARG A 90 0.35 24.16 -9.18
CA ARG A 90 0.47 23.33 -10.39
C ARG A 90 0.59 21.84 -10.04
N ASN A 91 1.46 21.49 -9.09
CA ASN A 91 1.63 20.11 -8.66
C ASN A 91 0.33 19.56 -8.06
N LEU A 92 -0.37 20.32 -7.21
CA LEU A 92 -1.66 19.91 -6.66
C LEU A 92 -2.75 19.75 -7.72
N GLN A 93 -2.74 20.58 -8.77
CA GLN A 93 -3.64 20.43 -9.91
C GLN A 93 -3.32 19.15 -10.69
N PHE A 94 -2.03 18.89 -10.95
CA PHE A 94 -1.58 17.67 -11.63
C PHE A 94 -1.93 16.40 -10.84
N LEU A 95 -1.79 16.40 -9.52
CA LEU A 95 -2.20 15.27 -8.67
C LEU A 95 -3.69 14.90 -8.78
N ASN A 96 -4.56 15.82 -9.21
CA ASN A 96 -5.98 15.54 -9.41
C ASN A 96 -6.30 15.06 -10.82
N SER A 97 -5.30 14.99 -11.71
CA SER A 97 -5.50 14.67 -13.11
C SER A 97 -5.49 13.15 -13.33
N ILE A 98 -6.14 12.69 -14.40
CA ILE A 98 -6.17 11.26 -14.75
C ILE A 98 -4.76 10.79 -15.12
N GLU A 99 -4.03 11.65 -15.82
CA GLU A 99 -2.65 11.42 -16.28
C GLU A 99 -1.72 11.06 -15.12
N PHE A 100 -1.87 11.70 -13.95
CA PHE A 100 -1.04 11.37 -12.80
C PHE A 100 -1.32 9.97 -12.25
N ILE A 101 -2.58 9.54 -12.23
CA ILE A 101 -2.96 8.19 -11.79
C ILE A 101 -2.43 7.15 -12.80
N GLU A 102 -2.47 7.45 -14.09
CA GLU A 102 -1.89 6.59 -15.12
C GLU A 102 -0.37 6.44 -14.95
N ILE A 103 0.33 7.52 -14.61
CA ILE A 103 1.77 7.47 -14.29
C ILE A 103 2.01 6.54 -13.11
N LEU A 104 1.25 6.68 -12.02
CA LEU A 104 1.39 5.79 -10.86
C LEU A 104 1.13 4.32 -11.20
N ALA A 105 0.17 4.04 -12.09
CA ALA A 105 -0.10 2.69 -12.55
C ALA A 105 1.07 2.11 -13.37
N ARG A 106 1.66 2.91 -14.27
CA ARG A 106 2.83 2.50 -15.05
C ARG A 106 4.06 2.27 -14.17
N GLU A 107 4.33 3.16 -13.21
CA GLU A 107 5.41 2.98 -12.24
C GLU A 107 5.23 1.67 -11.45
N GLU A 108 4.00 1.33 -11.08
CA GLU A 108 3.72 0.08 -10.38
C GLU A 108 4.05 -1.14 -11.23
N VAL A 109 3.71 -1.12 -12.53
CA VAL A 109 4.08 -2.19 -13.47
C VAL A 109 5.61 -2.30 -13.59
N GLN A 110 6.31 -1.18 -13.74
CA GLN A 110 7.78 -1.16 -13.86
C GLN A 110 8.46 -1.65 -12.57
N ARG A 111 7.93 -1.27 -11.41
CA ARG A 111 8.40 -1.74 -10.11
C ARG A 111 8.26 -3.25 -9.99
N LEU A 112 7.09 -3.78 -10.36
CA LEU A 112 6.81 -5.22 -10.30
C LEU A 112 7.65 -6.01 -11.31
N SER A 113 7.84 -5.50 -12.53
CA SER A 113 8.69 -6.13 -13.53
C SER A 113 10.15 -6.16 -13.10
N SER A 114 10.64 -5.10 -12.43
CA SER A 114 11.98 -5.04 -11.84
C SER A 114 12.15 -6.09 -10.74
N ILE A 115 11.18 -6.22 -9.82
CA ILE A 115 11.20 -7.22 -8.74
C ILE A 115 11.17 -8.64 -9.31
N ALA A 116 10.29 -8.89 -10.28
CA ALA A 116 10.18 -10.17 -10.96
C ALA A 116 11.38 -10.46 -11.90
N ARG A 117 12.25 -9.46 -12.13
CA ARG A 117 13.37 -9.51 -13.09
C ARG A 117 12.93 -9.87 -14.50
N VAL A 118 11.71 -9.46 -14.88
CA VAL A 118 11.14 -9.67 -16.21
C VAL A 118 11.25 -8.39 -17.01
N LYS A 119 11.76 -8.50 -18.24
CA LYS A 119 11.71 -7.40 -19.22
C LYS A 119 10.35 -7.39 -19.89
N ILE A 120 9.73 -6.22 -19.94
CA ILE A 120 8.44 -5.99 -20.59
C ILE A 120 8.57 -4.84 -21.58
N THR A 121 7.78 -4.88 -22.65
CA THR A 121 7.73 -3.81 -23.66
C THR A 121 6.88 -2.63 -23.18
N GLU A 122 6.99 -1.47 -23.85
CA GLU A 122 6.13 -0.32 -23.55
C GLU A 122 4.64 -0.65 -23.76
N GLU A 123 4.31 -1.44 -24.79
CA GLU A 123 2.94 -1.90 -25.05
C GLU A 123 2.42 -2.77 -23.89
N GLU A 124 3.26 -3.64 -23.33
CA GLU A 124 2.92 -4.43 -22.14
C GLU A 124 2.75 -3.56 -20.91
N ILE A 125 3.60 -2.54 -20.71
CA ILE A 125 3.47 -1.57 -19.62
C ILE A 125 2.11 -0.88 -19.69
N LEU A 126 1.72 -0.38 -20.86
CA LEU A 126 0.42 0.28 -21.07
C LEU A 126 -0.75 -0.68 -20.80
N ARG A 127 -0.66 -1.92 -21.30
CA ARG A 127 -1.69 -2.94 -21.09
C ARG A 127 -1.86 -3.28 -19.61
N PHE A 128 -0.76 -3.52 -18.88
CA PHE A 128 -0.82 -3.83 -17.46
C PHE A 128 -1.19 -2.62 -16.61
N ALA A 129 -0.78 -1.41 -16.98
CA ALA A 129 -1.18 -0.19 -16.28
C ALA A 129 -2.70 0.00 -16.37
N LYS A 130 -3.29 -0.21 -17.55
CA LYS A 130 -4.75 -0.21 -17.72
C LYS A 130 -5.42 -1.25 -16.82
N PHE A 131 -4.88 -2.45 -16.74
CA PHE A 131 -5.38 -3.49 -15.84
C PHE A 131 -5.34 -3.06 -14.37
N ILE A 132 -4.24 -2.43 -13.90
CA ILE A 132 -4.14 -1.87 -12.55
C ILE A 132 -5.18 -0.76 -12.33
N LEU A 133 -5.35 0.14 -13.29
CA LEU A 133 -6.34 1.22 -13.22
C LEU A 133 -7.78 0.73 -13.20
N GLU A 134 -8.08 -0.43 -13.75
CA GLU A 134 -9.43 -1.00 -13.72
C GLU A 134 -9.69 -1.76 -12.42
N ASN A 135 -8.68 -2.44 -11.87
CA ASN A 135 -8.88 -3.43 -10.82
C ASN A 135 -8.31 -3.04 -9.44
N PHE A 136 -7.36 -2.11 -9.39
CA PHE A 136 -6.58 -1.76 -8.20
C PHE A 136 -6.43 -0.23 -8.03
N ARG A 137 -7.52 0.51 -8.22
CA ARG A 137 -7.51 1.98 -8.11
C ARG A 137 -7.23 2.48 -6.70
N PHE A 138 -7.76 1.78 -5.70
CA PHE A 138 -7.70 2.21 -4.31
C PHE A 138 -6.27 2.43 -3.79
N PRO A 139 -5.31 1.50 -3.94
CA PRO A 139 -3.93 1.75 -3.51
C PRO A 139 -3.27 2.93 -4.25
N LEU A 140 -3.61 3.19 -5.52
CA LEU A 140 -3.10 4.36 -6.25
C LEU A 140 -3.60 5.67 -5.63
N PHE A 141 -4.87 5.73 -5.23
CA PHE A 141 -5.42 6.92 -4.58
C PHE A 141 -4.84 7.17 -3.19
N ILE A 142 -4.43 6.12 -2.47
CA ILE A 142 -3.66 6.27 -1.24
C ILE A 142 -2.30 6.93 -1.53
N LYS A 143 -1.57 6.48 -2.55
CA LYS A 143 -0.31 7.11 -2.98
C LYS A 143 -0.50 8.59 -3.34
N VAL A 144 -1.57 8.93 -4.07
CA VAL A 144 -1.93 10.33 -4.39
C VAL A 144 -2.12 11.16 -3.12
N GLU A 145 -2.80 10.63 -2.12
CA GLU A 145 -3.05 11.34 -0.85
C GLU A 145 -1.75 11.59 -0.07
N ILE A 146 -0.82 10.62 -0.06
CA ILE A 146 0.50 10.79 0.57
C ILE A 146 1.25 11.95 -0.08
N ILE A 147 1.33 11.95 -1.42
CA ILE A 147 2.05 12.99 -2.18
C ILE A 147 1.37 14.35 -1.99
N ARG A 148 0.04 14.39 -1.96
CA ARG A 148 -0.72 15.61 -1.66
C ARG A 148 -0.32 16.18 -0.30
N ARG A 149 -0.30 15.36 0.76
CA ARG A 149 0.05 15.80 2.12
C ARG A 149 1.48 16.31 2.21
N ILE A 150 2.41 15.69 1.48
CA ILE A 150 3.79 16.14 1.34
C ILE A 150 3.83 17.57 0.77
N ILE A 151 3.11 17.82 -0.33
CA ILE A 151 3.07 19.13 -1.00
C ILE A 151 2.34 20.19 -0.16
N GLU A 152 1.20 19.85 0.45
CA GLU A 152 0.36 20.81 1.17
C GLU A 152 0.94 21.21 2.53
N SER A 153 1.55 20.26 3.25
CA SER A 153 1.88 20.43 4.67
C SER A 153 3.31 20.03 5.04
N GLY A 154 4.12 19.56 4.09
CA GLY A 154 5.43 18.99 4.40
C GLY A 154 5.32 17.70 5.21
N TYR A 155 4.36 16.84 4.87
CA TYR A 155 4.09 15.61 5.60
C TYR A 155 5.27 14.65 5.56
N ASN A 156 6.13 14.75 6.58
CA ASN A 156 7.30 13.91 6.73
C ASN A 156 6.93 12.47 7.13
N LEU A 157 7.23 11.47 6.29
CA LEU A 157 6.93 10.05 6.54
C LEU A 157 7.86 9.39 7.58
N SER A 158 9.03 9.99 7.89
CA SER A 158 9.94 9.46 8.91
C SER A 158 9.50 9.75 10.34
N LYS A 159 8.43 10.56 10.54
CA LYS A 159 7.85 10.74 11.87
C LYS A 159 7.02 9.52 12.27
N LYS A 160 6.92 9.30 13.59
CA LYS A 160 6.27 8.16 14.24
C LYS A 160 4.93 7.77 13.56
N TYR A 161 4.81 6.48 13.22
CA TYR A 161 3.63 5.84 12.62
C TYR A 161 3.21 6.34 11.24
N ARG A 162 3.96 7.25 10.60
CA ARG A 162 3.60 7.75 9.26
C ARG A 162 4.09 6.84 8.15
N SER A 163 5.07 5.99 8.40
CA SER A 163 5.44 4.87 7.53
C SER A 163 4.30 3.85 7.39
N ASN A 164 3.31 3.84 8.30
CA ASN A 164 2.19 2.90 8.27
C ASN A 164 1.36 2.98 6.98
N TRP A 165 1.40 4.13 6.28
CA TRP A 165 0.80 4.27 4.95
C TRP A 165 1.29 3.20 3.96
N PHE A 166 2.50 2.65 4.14
CA PHE A 166 2.96 1.50 3.38
C PHE A 166 2.02 0.30 3.56
N TRP A 167 1.68 -0.03 4.81
CA TRP A 167 0.78 -1.14 5.14
C TRP A 167 -0.62 -0.88 4.61
N ASP A 168 -1.12 0.35 4.70
CA ASP A 168 -2.40 0.73 4.11
C ASP A 168 -2.43 0.47 2.60
N ILE A 169 -1.34 0.79 1.88
CA ILE A 169 -1.19 0.48 0.45
C ILE A 169 -1.18 -1.03 0.20
N GLN A 170 -0.46 -1.82 1.01
CA GLN A 170 -0.42 -3.27 0.84
C GLN A 170 -1.79 -3.89 1.03
N ILE A 171 -2.51 -3.53 2.11
CA ILE A 171 -3.85 -4.04 2.37
C ILE A 171 -4.82 -3.57 1.28
N ALA A 172 -4.73 -2.32 0.85
CA ALA A 172 -5.54 -1.79 -0.26
C ALA A 172 -5.27 -2.52 -1.60
N SER A 173 -4.05 -3.01 -1.82
CA SER A 173 -3.71 -3.80 -3.02
C SER A 173 -4.38 -5.18 -3.03
N CYS A 174 -4.83 -5.69 -1.88
CA CYS A 174 -5.63 -6.91 -1.81
C CYS A 174 -7.11 -6.69 -2.17
N VAL A 175 -7.56 -5.44 -2.23
CA VAL A 175 -8.95 -5.07 -2.48
C VAL A 175 -9.19 -5.07 -3.99
N THR A 176 -10.03 -6.00 -4.44
CA THR A 176 -10.56 -5.97 -5.80
C THR A 176 -11.96 -6.55 -5.83
N THR A 177 -12.82 -5.89 -6.59
CA THR A 177 -14.19 -6.33 -6.87
C THR A 177 -14.26 -7.27 -8.07
N ASN A 178 -13.15 -7.48 -8.78
CA ASN A 178 -13.08 -8.38 -9.91
C ASN A 178 -13.02 -9.84 -9.46
N LYS A 179 -14.09 -10.57 -9.78
CA LYS A 179 -14.27 -11.99 -9.42
C LYS A 179 -13.34 -12.93 -10.16
N ASP A 180 -12.81 -12.51 -11.31
CA ASP A 180 -11.85 -13.29 -12.10
C ASP A 180 -10.45 -13.24 -11.47
N ILE A 181 -10.19 -12.23 -10.64
CA ILE A 181 -8.94 -12.09 -9.89
C ILE A 181 -9.05 -12.82 -8.55
N ASN A 182 -10.11 -12.51 -7.80
CA ASN A 182 -10.41 -13.16 -6.54
C ASN A 182 -11.78 -13.78 -6.66
N PHE A 183 -11.87 -15.12 -6.64
CA PHE A 183 -13.12 -15.89 -6.73
C PHE A 183 -14.25 -15.32 -5.84
N ILE A 184 -13.87 -14.67 -4.74
CA ILE A 184 -14.73 -13.85 -3.88
C ILE A 184 -14.18 -12.42 -3.86
N PRO A 185 -14.99 -11.39 -4.17
CA PRO A 185 -14.55 -10.00 -4.11
C PRO A 185 -14.24 -9.62 -2.65
N TYR A 186 -13.08 -8.98 -2.44
CA TYR A 186 -12.71 -8.47 -1.12
C TYR A 186 -13.12 -7.01 -1.00
N ILE A 187 -13.75 -6.66 0.12
CA ILE A 187 -14.04 -5.28 0.52
C ILE A 187 -13.14 -4.88 1.68
N PHE A 188 -12.69 -3.64 1.69
CA PHE A 188 -11.89 -3.07 2.77
C PHE A 188 -12.80 -2.50 3.85
N VAL A 189 -12.79 -3.07 5.04
CA VAL A 189 -13.56 -2.58 6.19
C VAL A 189 -12.64 -1.82 7.13
N THR A 190 -12.93 -0.55 7.44
CA THR A 190 -12.07 0.24 8.34
C THR A 190 -12.81 1.31 9.15
N SER A 191 -12.19 1.72 10.25
CA SER A 191 -12.57 2.92 11.02
C SER A 191 -11.67 4.13 10.74
N ASP A 192 -10.62 3.97 9.92
CA ASP A 192 -9.69 5.04 9.59
C ASP A 192 -10.36 6.12 8.73
N GLN A 193 -10.48 7.32 9.29
CA GLN A 193 -11.14 8.45 8.64
C GLN A 193 -10.38 9.01 7.45
N GLY A 194 -9.06 8.87 7.41
CA GLY A 194 -8.25 9.24 6.25
C GLY A 194 -8.58 8.35 5.06
N ILE A 195 -8.60 7.04 5.28
CA ILE A 195 -8.96 6.05 4.26
C ILE A 195 -10.40 6.23 3.77
N LEU A 196 -11.36 6.43 4.68
CA LEU A 196 -12.76 6.64 4.30
C LEU A 196 -12.93 7.90 3.44
N LYS A 197 -12.24 8.99 3.78
CA LYS A 197 -12.24 10.23 2.96
C LYS A 197 -11.63 10.02 1.57
N ILE A 198 -10.55 9.24 1.47
CA ILE A 198 -9.96 8.87 0.17
C ILE A 198 -10.98 8.09 -0.66
N SER A 199 -11.67 7.12 -0.05
CA SER A 199 -12.70 6.33 -0.73
C SER A 199 -13.84 7.21 -1.24
N GLU A 200 -14.39 8.06 -0.38
CA GLU A 200 -15.50 8.95 -0.72
C GLU A 200 -15.14 9.92 -1.85
N LYS A 201 -13.98 10.59 -1.72
CA LYS A 201 -13.51 11.56 -2.72
C LYS A 201 -13.34 10.95 -4.12
N ASN A 202 -13.02 9.67 -4.19
CA ASN A 202 -12.68 8.99 -5.45
C ASN A 202 -13.73 7.96 -5.88
N ASN A 203 -14.94 8.00 -5.31
CA ASN A 203 -16.06 7.10 -5.61
C ASN A 203 -15.71 5.61 -5.48
N LEU A 204 -14.99 5.23 -4.40
CA LEU A 204 -14.58 3.84 -4.13
C LEU A 204 -15.44 3.16 -3.05
N ARG A 205 -16.68 3.64 -2.85
CA ARG A 205 -17.57 3.18 -1.78
C ARG A 205 -17.95 1.70 -1.90
N ASP A 206 -17.92 1.15 -3.11
CA ASP A 206 -18.19 -0.27 -3.37
C ASP A 206 -17.02 -1.19 -2.97
N SER A 207 -15.84 -0.61 -2.72
CA SER A 207 -14.62 -1.34 -2.35
C SER A 207 -14.15 -1.06 -0.93
N VAL A 208 -14.62 0.04 -0.32
CA VAL A 208 -14.23 0.46 1.03
C VAL A 208 -15.46 0.86 1.81
N ILE A 209 -15.70 0.20 2.94
CA ILE A 209 -16.83 0.41 3.82
C ILE A 209 -16.37 0.78 5.23
N SER A 210 -17.15 1.60 5.93
CA SER A 210 -16.90 1.88 7.33
C SER A 210 -17.18 0.64 8.19
N LYS A 211 -16.44 0.48 9.29
CA LYS A 211 -16.69 -0.59 10.26
C LYS A 211 -18.13 -0.58 10.78
N GLN A 212 -18.71 0.60 10.98
CA GLN A 212 -20.08 0.76 11.45
C GLN A 212 -21.10 0.29 10.41
N ASP A 213 -20.93 0.68 9.15
CA ASP A 213 -21.85 0.28 8.09
C ASP A 213 -21.73 -1.22 7.78
N TYR A 214 -20.52 -1.77 7.87
CA TYR A 214 -20.30 -3.21 7.75
C TYR A 214 -21.08 -4.01 8.81
N PHE A 215 -21.04 -3.60 10.08
CA PHE A 215 -21.81 -4.31 11.11
C PHE A 215 -23.32 -4.14 10.98
N LYS A 216 -23.79 -2.97 10.52
CA LYS A 216 -25.21 -2.80 10.17
C LYS A 216 -25.64 -3.77 9.07
N LEU A 217 -24.82 -3.97 8.05
CA LEU A 217 -25.09 -4.96 7.00
C LEU A 217 -25.16 -6.39 7.55
N LEU A 218 -24.34 -6.71 8.55
CA LEU A 218 -24.35 -8.01 9.22
C LEU A 218 -25.41 -8.15 10.31
N GLN A 219 -26.18 -7.09 10.59
CA GLN A 219 -27.16 -7.05 11.70
C GLN A 219 -26.51 -7.37 13.06
N ILE A 220 -25.26 -6.93 13.24
CA ILE A 220 -24.54 -7.04 14.50
C ILE A 220 -24.67 -5.69 15.21
N ASP A 221 -25.36 -5.69 16.34
CA ASP A 221 -25.39 -4.53 17.23
C ASP A 221 -24.03 -4.39 17.94
N LEU A 222 -23.49 -3.17 17.91
CA LEU A 222 -22.24 -2.80 18.57
C LEU A 222 -22.47 -2.17 19.95
#